data_AF-A0A418AFG2-F1
#
_entry.id   AF-A0A418AFG2-F1
#
_cell.length_a   1.000
_cell.length_b   1.000
_cell.length_c   1.000
_cell.angle_alpha   90.00
_cell.angle_beta   90.00
_cell.angle_gamma   90.00
#
_symmetry.space_group_name_H-M   'P 1'
#
loop_
_entity.id
_entity.type
_entity.pdbx_description
1 polymer ?
#
loop_
_entity_poly.entity_id
_entity_poly.type
_entity_poly.pdbx_seq_one_letter_code
_entity_poly.pdbx_strand_id
1 'polypeptide(L)'
;NCTATPRQHATDPNRCIVDATYTSVNTPEFPYPYADSVNVVAVTPLAAYDWVLRTDMDTFLTPAFATWRPSMFVVGMGGYNLAGLSTDARLEGIIAKLQLTPKTVDNVGSTWFGPTALVQSCAQLSMDVQRYMYKHEFTDDEKSPSYGIKGWPHWHIGVLSMYGGHIAINHCTRAFGVVKDAYNLDFPTTSHESPTRHAHLHTWQDSARFSKFAFAVGAYKHENKSALNLDDISDYAMFMALDSQPGMH
;
A
#
# COMPACT_ATOMS: atom_id res chain seq x y z
N ASN A 1 4.21 -0.40 -22.67
CA ASN A 1 3.76 -1.69 -23.25
C ASN A 1 3.62 -2.75 -22.17
N CYS A 2 2.38 -3.12 -21.84
CA CYS A 2 2.06 -4.20 -20.90
C CYS A 2 1.39 -5.37 -21.64
N THR A 3 1.38 -6.56 -21.06
CA THR A 3 0.77 -7.78 -21.62
C THR A 3 -0.22 -8.42 -20.65
N ALA A 4 -1.15 -9.25 -21.14
CA ALA A 4 -2.03 -10.04 -20.28
C ALA A 4 -1.43 -11.41 -19.90
N THR A 5 -0.29 -11.80 -20.47
CA THR A 5 0.31 -13.12 -20.24
C THR A 5 1.27 -13.08 -19.05
N PRO A 6 0.99 -13.80 -17.94
CA PRO A 6 1.90 -13.85 -16.79
C PRO A 6 3.21 -14.56 -17.13
N ARG A 7 4.27 -14.24 -16.37
CA ARG A 7 5.51 -15.01 -16.37
C ARG A 7 5.21 -16.46 -15.94
N GLN A 8 5.86 -17.40 -16.60
CA GLN A 8 5.78 -18.82 -16.23
C GLN A 8 7.01 -19.25 -15.41
N HIS A 9 8.15 -18.58 -15.64
CA HIS A 9 9.41 -18.91 -14.99
C HIS A 9 10.16 -17.67 -14.49
N ALA A 10 10.96 -17.85 -13.44
CA ALA A 10 11.82 -16.81 -12.88
C ALA A 10 12.91 -16.31 -13.85
N THR A 11 13.19 -17.07 -14.92
CA THR A 11 14.13 -16.70 -15.99
C THR A 11 13.49 -15.91 -17.12
N ASP A 12 12.16 -15.77 -17.15
CA ASP A 12 11.47 -14.95 -18.16
C ASP A 12 11.89 -13.48 -17.99
N PRO A 13 11.97 -12.69 -19.06
CA PRO A 13 12.35 -11.28 -18.97
C PRO A 13 11.37 -10.47 -18.10
N ASN A 14 11.82 -9.33 -17.58
CA ASN A 14 10.97 -8.37 -16.88
C ASN A 14 9.86 -7.87 -17.80
N ARG A 15 8.62 -7.84 -17.31
CA ARG A 15 7.45 -7.43 -18.09
C ARG A 15 6.44 -6.70 -17.20
N CYS A 16 5.79 -5.69 -17.77
CA CYS A 16 4.54 -5.17 -17.23
C CYS A 16 3.42 -6.14 -17.59
N ILE A 17 2.70 -6.64 -16.58
CA ILE A 17 1.57 -7.56 -16.75
C ILE A 17 0.31 -6.88 -16.24
N VAL A 18 -0.77 -6.95 -17.03
CA VAL A 18 -2.11 -6.51 -16.64
C VAL A 18 -2.96 -7.75 -16.43
N ASP A 19 -3.47 -7.93 -15.22
CA ASP A 19 -4.47 -8.95 -14.92
C ASP A 19 -5.85 -8.47 -15.38
N ALA A 20 -6.21 -8.78 -16.62
CA ALA A 20 -7.52 -8.44 -17.19
C ALA A 20 -8.65 -9.34 -16.69
N THR A 21 -8.34 -10.37 -15.90
CA THR A 21 -9.32 -11.34 -15.38
C THR A 21 -9.77 -11.02 -13.96
N TYR A 22 -9.09 -10.10 -13.29
CA TYR A 22 -9.44 -9.66 -11.96
C TYR A 22 -10.87 -9.10 -11.91
N THR A 23 -11.67 -9.64 -10.99
CA THR A 23 -13.02 -9.15 -10.69
C THR A 23 -12.98 -8.39 -9.38
N SER A 24 -13.48 -7.16 -9.40
CA SER A 24 -13.54 -6.30 -8.21
C SER A 24 -14.34 -6.94 -7.09
N VAL A 25 -13.86 -6.79 -5.84
CA VAL A 25 -14.59 -7.16 -4.63
C VAL A 25 -15.45 -6.02 -4.07
N ASN A 26 -15.48 -4.88 -4.75
CA ASN A 26 -16.36 -3.78 -4.43
C ASN A 26 -17.80 -4.12 -4.90
N THR A 27 -18.61 -4.64 -3.99
CA THR A 27 -20.00 -5.04 -4.26
C THR A 27 -20.97 -4.24 -3.38
N PRO A 28 -22.29 -4.26 -3.64
CA PRO A 28 -23.27 -3.63 -2.74
C PRO A 28 -23.21 -4.13 -1.29
N GLU A 29 -22.81 -5.38 -1.06
CA GLU A 29 -22.67 -5.99 0.27
C GLU A 29 -21.36 -5.59 0.96
N PHE A 30 -20.33 -5.24 0.18
CA PHE A 30 -19.03 -4.79 0.65
C PHE A 30 -18.52 -3.61 -0.22
N PRO A 31 -19.15 -2.42 -0.12
CA PRO A 31 -18.90 -1.26 -0.98
C PRO A 31 -17.63 -0.50 -0.55
N TYR A 32 -16.50 -1.21 -0.51
CA TYR A 32 -15.21 -0.64 -0.13
C TYR A 32 -14.21 -0.79 -1.30
N PRO A 33 -14.08 0.22 -2.17
CA PRO A 33 -13.28 0.13 -3.39
C PRO A 33 -11.79 -0.09 -3.15
N TYR A 34 -11.26 0.36 -2.01
CA TYR A 34 -9.84 0.19 -1.69
C TYR A 34 -9.47 -1.26 -1.35
N ALA A 35 -10.43 -2.15 -1.10
CA ALA A 35 -10.14 -3.58 -0.88
C ALA A 35 -9.49 -4.25 -2.09
N ASP A 36 -9.78 -3.78 -3.32
CA ASP A 36 -9.21 -4.35 -4.53
C ASP A 36 -7.67 -4.29 -4.53
N SER A 37 -7.11 -3.23 -3.95
CA SER A 37 -5.66 -3.02 -3.83
C SER A 37 -4.95 -4.09 -3.00
N VAL A 38 -5.68 -4.83 -2.15
CA VAL A 38 -5.19 -5.97 -1.37
C VAL A 38 -5.61 -7.29 -2.02
N ASN A 39 -6.88 -7.39 -2.43
CA ASN A 39 -7.46 -8.62 -2.94
C ASN A 39 -6.79 -9.10 -4.23
N VAL A 40 -6.30 -8.21 -5.10
CA VAL A 40 -5.55 -8.60 -6.29
C VAL A 40 -4.37 -9.52 -5.96
N VAL A 41 -3.62 -9.21 -4.89
CA VAL A 41 -2.48 -10.05 -4.46
C VAL A 41 -2.95 -11.38 -3.85
N ALA A 42 -4.12 -11.39 -3.19
CA ALA A 42 -4.70 -12.59 -2.60
C ALA A 42 -5.11 -13.65 -3.64
N VAL A 43 -5.48 -13.22 -4.86
CA VAL A 43 -6.10 -14.10 -5.88
C VAL A 43 -5.26 -14.29 -7.15
N THR A 44 -4.37 -13.34 -7.48
CA THR A 44 -3.55 -13.46 -8.69
C THR A 44 -2.54 -14.61 -8.55
N PRO A 45 -2.36 -15.47 -9.57
CA PRO A 45 -1.34 -16.52 -9.55
C PRO A 45 0.08 -15.93 -9.64
N LEU A 46 0.79 -15.87 -8.50
CA LEU A 46 2.13 -15.26 -8.40
C LEU A 46 3.26 -16.29 -8.19
N ALA A 47 2.99 -17.58 -8.39
CA ALA A 47 3.94 -18.66 -8.11
C ALA A 47 5.27 -18.60 -8.88
N ALA A 48 5.33 -17.84 -9.98
CA ALA A 48 6.56 -17.60 -10.75
C ALA A 48 7.54 -16.61 -10.06
N TYR A 49 7.12 -15.96 -8.99
CA TYR A 49 7.92 -14.99 -8.23
C TYR A 49 8.24 -15.55 -6.85
N ASP A 50 9.51 -15.51 -6.44
CA ASP A 50 9.90 -15.92 -5.08
C ASP A 50 9.44 -14.90 -4.02
N TRP A 51 9.46 -13.62 -4.39
CA TRP A 51 9.15 -12.48 -3.53
C TRP A 51 8.24 -11.49 -4.27
N VAL A 52 7.32 -10.87 -3.54
CA VAL A 52 6.34 -9.92 -4.09
C VAL A 52 6.31 -8.66 -3.23
N LEU A 53 6.49 -7.52 -3.89
CA LEU A 53 6.15 -6.21 -3.34
C LEU A 53 4.71 -5.88 -3.74
N ARG A 54 3.84 -5.74 -2.74
CA ARG A 54 2.53 -5.12 -2.88
C ARG A 54 2.67 -3.64 -2.53
N THR A 55 2.26 -2.75 -3.41
CA THR A 55 2.25 -1.30 -3.17
C THR A 55 1.08 -0.59 -3.85
N ASP A 56 0.79 0.64 -3.44
CA ASP A 56 -0.33 1.48 -3.91
C ASP A 56 0.06 2.33 -5.12
N MET A 57 -0.94 2.93 -5.78
CA MET A 57 -0.75 3.75 -6.98
C MET A 57 -0.13 5.13 -6.72
N ASP A 58 -0.15 5.63 -5.49
CA ASP A 58 0.42 6.93 -5.10
C ASP A 58 1.88 6.80 -4.61
N THR A 59 2.59 5.83 -5.18
CA THR A 59 3.96 5.47 -4.81
C THR A 59 4.89 5.46 -6.03
N PHE A 60 6.20 5.50 -5.77
CA PHE A 60 7.23 5.41 -6.81
C PHE A 60 8.31 4.41 -6.40
N LEU A 61 8.69 3.53 -7.32
CA LEU A 61 9.93 2.77 -7.20
C LEU A 61 11.10 3.65 -7.65
N THR A 62 12.23 3.49 -6.98
CA THR A 62 13.47 4.22 -7.29
C THR A 62 14.54 3.28 -7.86
N PRO A 63 15.67 3.81 -8.35
CA PRO A 63 16.82 2.97 -8.73
C PRO A 63 17.32 2.07 -7.60
N ALA A 64 17.17 2.47 -6.32
CA ALA A 64 17.61 1.66 -5.18
C ALA A 64 16.87 0.31 -5.10
N PHE A 65 15.61 0.25 -5.54
CA PHE A 65 14.81 -0.98 -5.55
C PHE A 65 15.44 -2.10 -6.37
N ALA A 66 16.23 -1.78 -7.41
CA ALA A 66 16.86 -2.77 -8.28
C ALA A 66 17.89 -3.67 -7.55
N THR A 67 18.40 -3.22 -6.41
CA THR A 67 19.43 -3.96 -5.63
C THR A 67 19.01 -4.26 -4.20
N TRP A 68 17.95 -3.60 -3.72
CA TRP A 68 17.43 -3.81 -2.38
C TRP A 68 16.56 -5.07 -2.32
N ARG A 69 16.90 -5.98 -1.40
CA ARG A 69 16.07 -7.13 -1.04
C ARG A 69 16.15 -7.34 0.48
N PRO A 70 15.03 -7.25 1.21
CA PRO A 70 15.01 -7.50 2.64
C PRO A 70 15.20 -9.00 2.94
N SER A 71 15.77 -9.31 4.11
CA SER A 71 15.94 -10.68 4.60
C SER A 71 14.70 -11.22 5.34
N MET A 72 13.76 -10.35 5.68
CA MET A 72 12.53 -10.65 6.42
C MET A 72 11.32 -10.05 5.69
N PHE A 73 10.11 -10.34 6.18
CA PHE A 73 8.93 -9.64 5.71
C PHE A 73 9.01 -8.21 6.21
N VAL A 74 8.92 -7.25 5.30
CA VAL A 74 8.96 -5.82 5.64
C VAL A 74 7.67 -5.15 5.24
N VAL A 75 7.24 -4.21 6.08
CA VAL A 75 6.09 -3.36 5.82
C VAL A 75 6.50 -1.91 5.86
N GLY A 76 5.78 -1.10 5.10
CA GLY A 76 5.80 0.34 5.25
C GLY A 76 5.02 0.83 6.47
N MET A 77 4.75 2.13 6.54
CA MET A 77 4.17 2.79 7.70
C MET A 77 2.74 3.27 7.39
N GLY A 78 1.81 2.99 8.29
CA GLY A 78 0.49 3.62 8.33
C GLY A 78 0.47 4.84 9.27
N GLY A 79 -0.52 5.72 9.11
CA GLY A 79 -0.67 6.94 9.92
C GLY A 79 -1.96 6.98 10.76
N TYR A 80 -2.56 5.83 11.08
CA TYR A 80 -3.91 5.76 11.65
C TYR A 80 -3.97 5.44 13.14
N ASN A 81 -2.90 4.91 13.73
CA ASN A 81 -2.83 4.60 15.14
C ASN A 81 -1.98 5.65 15.85
N LEU A 82 -2.63 6.71 16.35
CA LEU A 82 -1.97 7.82 17.04
C LEU A 82 -2.07 7.63 18.56
N ALA A 83 -0.99 7.99 19.25
CA ALA A 83 -0.91 7.87 20.71
C ALA A 83 -2.07 8.63 21.40
N GLY A 84 -2.71 7.98 22.36
CA GLY A 84 -3.83 8.54 23.12
C GLY A 84 -5.19 8.45 22.43
N LEU A 85 -5.28 7.84 21.24
CA LEU A 85 -6.54 7.59 20.55
C LEU A 85 -7.03 6.14 20.70
N SER A 86 -8.27 5.90 20.29
CA SER A 86 -9.00 4.65 20.52
C SER A 86 -8.75 3.55 19.49
N THR A 87 -8.07 3.86 18.38
CA THR A 87 -7.84 2.92 17.27
C THR A 87 -7.11 1.66 17.74
N ASP A 88 -6.09 1.83 18.58
CA ASP A 88 -5.26 0.74 19.08
C ASP A 88 -6.07 -0.31 19.85
N ALA A 89 -6.82 0.16 20.85
CA ALA A 89 -7.65 -0.69 21.70
C ALA A 89 -8.75 -1.40 20.89
N ARG A 90 -9.29 -0.75 19.84
CA ARG A 90 -10.29 -1.37 18.96
C ARG A 90 -9.66 -2.49 18.13
N LEU A 91 -8.46 -2.28 17.58
CA LEU A 91 -7.72 -3.33 16.86
C LEU A 91 -7.39 -4.52 17.77
N GLU A 92 -6.92 -4.28 19.00
CA GLU A 92 -6.65 -5.35 19.97
C GLU A 92 -7.92 -6.15 20.33
N GLY A 93 -9.04 -5.46 20.53
CA GLY A 93 -10.33 -6.11 20.76
C GLY A 93 -10.76 -7.01 19.59
N ILE A 94 -10.53 -6.57 18.36
CA ILE A 94 -10.84 -7.36 17.15
C ILE A 94 -9.90 -8.56 17.02
N ILE A 95 -8.60 -8.38 17.25
CA ILE A 95 -7.62 -9.48 17.28
C ILE A 95 -8.06 -10.56 18.26
N ALA A 96 -8.48 -10.17 19.46
CA ALA A 96 -8.97 -11.10 20.48
C ALA A 96 -10.28 -11.80 20.07
N LYS A 97 -11.26 -11.07 19.53
CA LYS A 97 -12.53 -11.64 19.02
C LYS A 97 -12.29 -12.69 17.93
N LEU A 98 -11.32 -12.45 17.05
CA LEU A 98 -10.95 -13.32 15.95
C LEU A 98 -9.95 -14.43 16.36
N GLN A 99 -9.53 -14.47 17.63
CA GLN A 99 -8.55 -15.43 18.15
C GLN A 99 -7.23 -15.43 17.37
N LEU A 100 -6.82 -14.24 16.90
CA LEU A 100 -5.58 -14.04 16.17
C LEU A 100 -4.43 -13.72 17.12
N THR A 101 -3.21 -13.79 16.59
CA THR A 101 -2.00 -13.53 17.37
C THR A 101 -1.92 -12.05 17.73
N PRO A 102 -1.52 -11.70 18.97
CA PRO A 102 -1.24 -10.32 19.34
C PRO A 102 -0.28 -9.64 18.37
N LYS A 103 -0.47 -8.34 18.16
CA LYS A 103 0.39 -7.55 17.28
C LYS A 103 1.82 -7.49 17.83
N THR A 104 2.78 -7.47 16.92
CA THR A 104 4.22 -7.25 17.16
C THR A 104 4.71 -5.97 16.48
N VAL A 105 4.02 -5.53 15.43
CA VAL A 105 4.25 -4.26 14.74
C VAL A 105 2.94 -3.47 14.64
N ASP A 106 3.00 -2.21 15.05
CA ASP A 106 1.90 -1.25 14.94
C ASP A 106 1.95 -0.46 13.65
N ASN A 107 0.85 0.24 13.30
CA ASN A 107 0.80 1.13 12.13
C ASN A 107 1.38 0.45 10.88
N VAL A 108 0.93 -0.76 10.59
CA VAL A 108 1.28 -1.47 9.35
C VAL A 108 0.75 -0.66 8.18
N GLY A 109 1.64 -0.25 7.28
CA GLY A 109 1.31 0.49 6.07
C GLY A 109 0.71 -0.39 4.98
N SER A 110 0.38 0.25 3.87
CA SER A 110 -0.14 -0.42 2.68
C SER A 110 0.96 -1.24 1.96
N THR A 111 2.20 -0.77 2.00
CA THR A 111 3.29 -1.43 1.28
C THR A 111 3.82 -2.66 2.01
N TRP A 112 3.81 -3.83 1.37
CA TRP A 112 4.27 -5.11 1.93
C TRP A 112 5.28 -5.77 1.01
N PHE A 113 6.42 -6.22 1.52
CA PHE A 113 7.40 -6.97 0.75
C PHE A 113 7.84 -8.23 1.50
N GLY A 114 7.67 -9.39 0.86
CA GLY A 114 8.00 -10.65 1.49
C GLY A 114 7.98 -11.83 0.51
N PRO A 115 8.25 -13.05 1.02
CA PRO A 115 8.08 -14.28 0.25
C PRO A 115 6.65 -14.38 -0.29
N THR A 116 6.50 -14.74 -1.56
CA THR A 116 5.21 -14.67 -2.27
C THR A 116 4.09 -15.41 -1.55
N ALA A 117 4.31 -16.68 -1.18
CA ALA A 117 3.30 -17.48 -0.49
C ALA A 117 2.83 -16.83 0.82
N LEU A 118 3.76 -16.21 1.57
CA LEU A 118 3.45 -15.51 2.81
C LEU A 118 2.66 -14.24 2.53
N VAL A 119 3.07 -13.41 1.57
CA VAL A 119 2.34 -12.20 1.15
C VAL A 119 0.91 -12.54 0.72
N GLN A 120 0.72 -13.59 -0.09
CA GLN A 120 -0.61 -14.02 -0.53
C GLN A 120 -1.47 -14.48 0.65
N SER A 121 -0.91 -15.25 1.58
CA SER A 121 -1.64 -15.68 2.78
C SER A 121 -2.03 -14.50 3.68
N CYS A 122 -1.15 -13.50 3.84
CA CYS A 122 -1.46 -12.26 4.55
C CYS A 122 -2.58 -11.48 3.85
N ALA A 123 -2.56 -11.41 2.52
CA ALA A 123 -3.58 -10.72 1.74
C ALA A 123 -4.95 -11.41 1.85
N GLN A 124 -4.99 -12.74 1.79
CA GLN A 124 -6.21 -13.54 1.98
C GLN A 124 -6.82 -13.30 3.36
N LEU A 125 -6.02 -13.44 4.43
CA LEU A 125 -6.50 -13.16 5.78
C LEU A 125 -6.90 -11.70 5.96
N SER A 126 -6.17 -10.74 5.37
CA SER A 126 -6.53 -9.32 5.40
C SER A 126 -7.91 -9.10 4.80
N MET A 127 -8.23 -9.76 3.69
CA MET A 127 -9.56 -9.68 3.08
C MET A 127 -10.66 -10.24 3.97
N ASP A 128 -10.41 -11.35 4.67
CA ASP A 128 -11.37 -11.93 5.62
C ASP A 128 -11.60 -11.00 6.82
N VAL A 129 -10.52 -10.42 7.36
CA VAL A 129 -10.60 -9.43 8.45
C VAL A 129 -11.33 -8.17 7.99
N GLN A 130 -11.05 -7.65 6.79
CA GLN A 130 -11.73 -6.48 6.25
C GLN A 130 -13.25 -6.70 6.13
N ARG A 131 -13.67 -7.87 5.61
CA ARG A 131 -15.10 -8.22 5.52
C ARG A 131 -15.74 -8.36 6.88
N TYR A 132 -15.06 -8.99 7.83
CA TYR A 132 -15.53 -9.09 9.22
C TYR A 132 -15.72 -7.70 9.83
N MET A 133 -14.70 -6.83 9.73
CA MET A 133 -14.73 -5.49 10.31
C MET A 133 -15.82 -4.64 9.67
N TYR A 134 -15.94 -4.65 8.34
CA TYR A 134 -17.02 -3.93 7.67
C TYR A 134 -18.40 -4.38 8.17
N LYS A 135 -18.60 -5.69 8.35
CA LYS A 135 -19.89 -6.22 8.79
C LYS A 135 -20.19 -5.96 10.27
N HIS A 136 -19.18 -6.02 11.15
CA HIS A 136 -19.38 -6.13 12.60
C HIS A 136 -18.76 -4.99 13.41
N GLU A 137 -17.79 -4.28 12.86
CA GLU A 137 -16.95 -3.30 13.56
C GLU A 137 -17.09 -1.89 12.99
N PHE A 138 -18.12 -1.64 12.17
CA PHE A 138 -18.52 -0.31 11.74
C PHE A 138 -20.05 -0.20 11.82
N THR A 139 -20.53 0.90 12.38
CA THR A 139 -21.96 1.26 12.40
C THR A 139 -22.42 1.74 11.02
N ASP A 140 -23.74 1.81 10.80
CA ASP A 140 -24.29 2.34 9.55
C ASP A 140 -23.97 3.83 9.35
N ASP A 141 -23.91 4.61 10.45
CA ASP A 141 -23.47 6.01 10.38
C ASP A 141 -22.00 6.11 9.97
N GLU A 142 -21.09 5.36 10.61
CA GLU A 142 -19.65 5.34 10.26
C GLU A 142 -19.38 4.91 8.81
N LYS A 143 -20.28 4.13 8.18
CA LYS A 143 -20.20 3.73 6.76
C LYS A 143 -20.82 4.75 5.80
N SER A 144 -21.63 5.67 6.30
CA SER A 144 -22.41 6.56 5.45
C SER A 144 -21.53 7.61 4.75
N PRO A 145 -21.83 8.00 3.49
CA PRO A 145 -21.13 9.10 2.83
C PRO A 145 -21.18 10.42 3.63
N SER A 146 -22.29 10.67 4.34
CA SER A 146 -22.50 11.85 5.20
C SER A 146 -21.60 11.89 6.44
N TYR A 147 -21.03 10.75 6.84
CA TYR A 147 -20.05 10.71 7.91
C TYR A 147 -18.73 11.37 7.51
N GLY A 148 -18.40 11.33 6.21
CA GLY A 148 -17.21 11.98 5.66
C GLY A 148 -15.96 11.60 6.44
N ILE A 149 -15.29 12.59 7.04
CA ILE A 149 -14.04 12.42 7.81
C ILE A 149 -14.24 12.42 9.34
N LYS A 150 -15.47 12.41 9.86
CA LYS A 150 -15.75 12.62 11.30
C LYS A 150 -15.03 11.63 12.23
N GLY A 151 -14.79 10.41 11.76
CA GLY A 151 -14.09 9.38 12.53
C GLY A 151 -12.57 9.50 12.53
N TRP A 152 -11.98 10.32 11.66
CA TRP A 152 -10.54 10.53 11.60
C TRP A 152 -10.08 11.53 12.69
N PRO A 153 -8.93 11.32 13.37
CA PRO A 153 -7.97 10.22 13.24
C PRO A 153 -8.21 9.03 14.19
N HIS A 154 -9.43 8.89 14.73
CA HIS A 154 -9.83 7.72 15.52
C HIS A 154 -10.20 6.55 14.57
N TRP A 155 -11.45 6.10 14.59
CA TRP A 155 -11.94 5.00 13.79
C TRP A 155 -12.62 5.49 12.51
N HIS A 156 -12.06 5.14 11.36
CA HIS A 156 -12.54 5.65 10.06
C HIS A 156 -12.57 4.55 9.01
N ILE A 157 -13.66 4.47 8.26
CA ILE A 157 -13.91 3.41 7.27
C ILE A 157 -12.92 3.46 6.09
N GLY A 158 -12.40 4.64 5.77
CA GLY A 158 -11.37 4.83 4.74
C GLY A 158 -10.08 4.06 5.02
N VAL A 159 -9.83 3.72 6.29
CA VAL A 159 -8.61 3.03 6.76
C VAL A 159 -8.80 1.50 6.81
N LEU A 160 -9.97 0.98 6.44
CA LEU A 160 -10.31 -0.43 6.59
C LEU A 160 -9.27 -1.41 5.99
N SER A 161 -8.73 -1.15 4.80
CA SER A 161 -7.68 -1.99 4.20
C SER A 161 -6.42 -2.07 5.05
N MET A 162 -6.01 -0.93 5.63
CA MET A 162 -4.85 -0.87 6.52
C MET A 162 -5.11 -1.57 7.85
N TYR A 163 -6.32 -1.47 8.41
CA TYR A 163 -6.69 -2.24 9.61
C TYR A 163 -6.67 -3.75 9.37
N GLY A 164 -7.21 -4.20 8.24
CA GLY A 164 -7.14 -5.61 7.85
C GLY A 164 -5.70 -6.08 7.69
N GLY A 165 -4.87 -5.30 7.00
CA GLY A 165 -3.43 -5.56 6.85
C GLY A 165 -2.70 -5.65 8.19
N HIS A 166 -2.96 -4.71 9.11
CA HIS A 166 -2.39 -4.69 10.45
C HIS A 166 -2.62 -6.00 11.19
N ILE A 167 -3.88 -6.43 11.27
CA ILE A 167 -4.26 -7.63 12.00
C ILE A 167 -3.69 -8.88 11.31
N ALA A 168 -3.87 -8.97 9.99
CA ALA A 168 -3.49 -10.16 9.22
C ALA A 168 -1.98 -10.39 9.19
N ILE A 169 -1.19 -9.35 8.93
CA ILE A 169 0.28 -9.47 8.81
C ILE A 169 0.87 -9.94 10.13
N ASN A 170 0.51 -9.30 11.24
CA ASN A 170 0.99 -9.70 12.56
C ASN A 170 0.71 -11.18 12.87
N HIS A 171 -0.44 -11.70 12.44
CA HIS A 171 -0.75 -13.12 12.60
C HIS A 171 0.03 -14.02 11.63
N CYS A 172 -0.03 -13.75 10.33
CA CYS A 172 0.56 -14.61 9.31
C CYS A 172 2.08 -14.68 9.40
N THR A 173 2.75 -13.59 9.79
CA THR A 173 4.21 -13.55 9.89
C THR A 173 4.76 -14.00 11.25
N ARG A 174 3.93 -14.44 12.19
CA ARG A 174 4.34 -14.78 13.57
C ARG A 174 5.53 -15.74 13.69
N ALA A 175 5.69 -16.66 12.73
CA ALA A 175 6.78 -17.63 12.70
C ALA A 175 7.96 -17.21 11.81
N PHE A 176 7.77 -16.21 10.95
CA PHE A 176 8.78 -15.72 10.00
C PHE A 176 9.46 -14.42 10.47
N GLY A 177 8.75 -13.62 11.26
CA GLY A 177 9.13 -12.27 11.63
C GLY A 177 8.63 -11.22 10.63
N VAL A 178 8.31 -10.04 11.15
CA VAL A 178 8.00 -8.85 10.36
C VAL A 178 8.65 -7.63 11.01
N VAL A 179 9.16 -6.72 10.20
CA VAL A 179 9.67 -5.42 10.66
C VAL A 179 9.13 -4.29 9.80
N LYS A 180 9.12 -3.09 10.38
CA LYS A 180 8.82 -1.87 9.64
C LYS A 180 10.13 -1.29 9.09
N ASP A 181 10.21 -1.09 7.78
CA ASP A 181 11.39 -0.53 7.13
C ASP A 181 11.11 0.90 6.68
N ALA A 182 11.18 1.84 7.63
CA ALA A 182 10.96 3.26 7.36
C ALA A 182 12.08 3.92 6.54
N TYR A 183 13.18 3.20 6.27
CA TYR A 183 14.28 3.71 5.46
C TYR A 183 14.03 3.40 3.98
N ASN A 184 13.61 2.18 3.63
CA ASN A 184 13.42 1.78 2.24
C ASN A 184 11.97 1.86 1.76
N LEU A 185 10.98 1.69 2.65
CA LEU A 185 9.56 1.70 2.31
C LEU A 185 8.86 2.97 2.78
N ASP A 186 7.87 3.39 1.99
CA ASP A 186 7.04 4.58 2.19
C ASP A 186 7.81 5.87 2.50
N PHE A 187 9.01 6.01 1.93
CA PHE A 187 9.83 7.19 2.15
C PHE A 187 9.19 8.43 1.48
N PRO A 188 9.13 9.60 2.12
CA PRO A 188 8.28 10.69 1.64
C PRO A 188 8.77 11.25 0.30
N THR A 189 7.86 11.41 -0.66
CA THR A 189 8.11 12.10 -1.94
C THR A 189 8.43 13.59 -1.79
N THR A 190 8.32 14.12 -0.58
CA THR A 190 8.63 15.51 -0.23
C THR A 190 10.07 15.69 0.29
N SER A 191 10.83 14.59 0.36
CA SER A 191 12.24 14.62 0.73
C SER A 191 13.12 15.19 -0.39
N HIS A 192 14.26 15.75 0.00
CA HIS A 192 15.36 16.19 -0.86
C HIS A 192 16.57 15.24 -0.82
N GLU A 193 16.40 14.04 -0.23
CA GLU A 193 17.42 12.99 -0.30
C GLU A 193 17.50 12.38 -1.72
N SER A 194 18.55 11.61 -1.98
CA SER A 194 18.75 10.96 -3.28
C SER A 194 17.85 9.73 -3.45
N PRO A 195 17.20 9.55 -4.63
CA PRO A 195 16.39 8.36 -4.90
C PRO A 195 17.23 7.08 -4.99
N THR A 196 18.56 7.17 -5.05
CA THR A 196 19.45 6.00 -5.01
C THR A 196 19.59 5.39 -3.61
N ARG A 197 19.02 6.03 -2.57
CA ARG A 197 19.15 5.61 -1.17
C ARG A 197 17.93 4.90 -0.59
N HIS A 198 16.75 5.09 -1.18
CA HIS A 198 15.47 4.62 -0.64
C HIS A 198 14.73 3.89 -1.73
N ALA A 199 14.36 2.63 -1.53
CA ALA A 199 13.79 1.79 -2.59
C ALA A 199 12.41 2.23 -3.09
N HIS A 200 11.61 2.81 -2.20
CA HIS A 200 10.21 3.05 -2.44
C HIS A 200 9.75 4.34 -1.78
N LEU A 201 9.09 5.20 -2.57
CA LEU A 201 8.58 6.49 -2.14
C LEU A 201 7.07 6.45 -2.02
N HIS A 202 6.51 7.17 -1.04
CA HIS A 202 5.06 7.33 -0.86
C HIS A 202 4.68 8.81 -0.84
N THR A 203 3.62 9.13 -1.59
CA THR A 203 3.03 10.47 -1.61
C THR A 203 2.02 10.61 -0.48
N TRP A 204 2.50 11.05 0.68
CA TRP A 204 1.69 11.27 1.87
C TRP A 204 0.59 12.32 1.67
N GLN A 205 -0.35 12.40 2.62
CA GLN A 205 -1.50 13.30 2.55
C GLN A 205 -1.11 14.74 2.96
N ASP A 206 -0.21 15.35 2.22
CA ASP A 206 0.24 16.73 2.41
C ASP A 206 0.22 17.53 1.09
N SER A 207 0.59 18.80 1.17
CA SER A 207 0.65 19.72 0.03
C SER A 207 2.07 20.10 -0.40
N ALA A 208 3.09 19.48 0.19
CA ALA A 208 4.47 19.72 -0.17
C ALA A 208 4.80 19.07 -1.52
N ARG A 209 5.78 19.61 -2.23
CA ARG A 209 6.20 19.11 -3.54
C ARG A 209 7.05 17.85 -3.33
N PHE A 210 6.82 16.73 -4.02
CA PHE A 210 5.73 16.38 -4.95
C PHE A 210 4.43 16.01 -4.20
N SER A 211 3.29 16.62 -4.58
CA SER A 211 1.96 16.34 -3.98
C SER A 211 0.97 15.77 -4.99
N LYS A 212 0.30 14.67 -4.62
CA LYS A 212 -0.73 14.02 -5.45
C LYS A 212 -1.96 14.88 -5.67
N PHE A 213 -2.31 15.74 -4.71
CA PHE A 213 -3.45 16.66 -4.84
C PHE A 213 -3.17 17.72 -5.90
N ALA A 214 -1.98 18.31 -5.86
CA ALA A 214 -1.53 19.29 -6.85
C ALA A 214 -1.41 18.66 -8.25
N PHE A 215 -0.88 17.43 -8.33
CA PHE A 215 -0.82 16.68 -9.59
C PHE A 215 -2.22 16.40 -10.16
N ALA A 216 -3.16 15.94 -9.33
CA ALA A 216 -4.52 15.60 -9.75
C ALA A 216 -5.30 16.80 -10.31
N VAL A 217 -5.05 18.02 -9.82
CA VAL A 217 -5.67 19.25 -10.34
C VAL A 217 -4.88 19.91 -11.47
N GLY A 218 -3.82 19.26 -11.97
CA GLY A 218 -3.00 19.74 -13.09
C GLY A 218 -2.10 20.92 -12.74
N ALA A 219 -1.75 21.13 -11.47
CA ALA A 219 -0.89 22.25 -11.05
C ALA A 219 0.52 22.18 -11.66
N TYR A 220 0.98 20.98 -12.02
CA TYR A 220 2.31 20.73 -12.59
C TYR A 220 2.34 20.66 -14.12
N LYS A 221 1.26 21.01 -14.82
CA LYS A 221 1.16 20.91 -16.30
C LYS A 221 2.19 21.75 -17.08
N HIS A 222 2.81 22.74 -16.44
CA HIS A 222 3.81 23.63 -17.04
C HIS A 222 5.21 23.43 -16.45
N GLU A 223 5.39 22.37 -15.64
CA GLU A 223 6.68 22.00 -15.10
C GLU A 223 7.64 21.63 -16.23
N ASN A 224 8.87 22.16 -16.21
CA ASN A 224 9.87 21.82 -17.21
C ASN A 224 10.53 20.48 -16.85
N LYS A 225 9.99 19.38 -17.41
CA LYS A 225 10.46 18.01 -17.15
C LYS A 225 11.98 17.85 -17.32
N SER A 226 12.58 18.50 -18.31
CA SER A 226 14.02 18.41 -18.60
C SER A 226 14.92 19.18 -17.64
N ALA A 227 14.35 20.05 -16.80
CA ALA A 227 15.08 20.83 -15.81
C ALA A 227 15.03 20.23 -14.39
N LEU A 228 14.28 19.14 -14.20
CA LEU A 228 14.15 18.46 -12.91
C LEU A 228 15.47 17.79 -12.51
N ASN A 229 15.85 17.93 -11.25
CA ASN A 229 17.02 17.25 -10.70
C ASN A 229 16.67 15.82 -10.29
N LEU A 230 17.03 14.82 -11.09
CA LEU A 230 16.71 13.41 -10.79
C LEU A 230 17.49 12.81 -9.62
N ASP A 231 18.48 13.53 -9.06
CA ASP A 231 19.15 13.16 -7.81
C ASP A 231 18.45 13.72 -6.56
N ASP A 232 17.31 14.41 -6.71
CA ASP A 232 16.43 14.89 -5.64
C ASP A 232 15.11 14.11 -5.68
N ILE A 233 14.65 13.56 -4.55
CA ILE A 233 13.45 12.72 -4.48
C ILE A 233 12.18 13.43 -4.94
N SER A 234 11.99 14.71 -4.55
CA SER A 234 10.79 15.47 -4.93
C SER A 234 10.74 15.70 -6.44
N ASP A 235 11.87 16.06 -7.05
CA ASP A 235 11.96 16.23 -8.50
C ASP A 235 11.93 14.89 -9.26
N TYR A 236 12.49 13.82 -8.70
CA TYR A 236 12.36 12.46 -9.24
C TYR A 236 10.89 12.01 -9.28
N ALA A 237 10.16 12.16 -8.17
CA ALA A 237 8.73 11.83 -8.10
C ALA A 237 7.92 12.66 -9.10
N MET A 238 8.23 13.96 -9.21
CA MET A 238 7.64 14.84 -10.23
C MET A 238 7.90 14.33 -11.65
N PHE A 239 9.16 14.02 -11.97
CA PHE A 239 9.53 13.51 -13.28
C PHE A 239 8.77 12.24 -13.62
N MET A 240 8.76 11.26 -12.72
CA MET A 240 8.07 9.98 -12.91
C MET A 240 6.57 10.16 -13.12
N ALA A 241 5.93 11.06 -12.36
CA ALA A 241 4.51 11.36 -12.50
C ALA A 241 4.19 12.02 -13.86
N LEU A 242 4.98 13.02 -14.27
CA LEU A 242 4.79 13.70 -15.56
C LEU A 242 5.05 12.77 -16.74
N ASP A 243 6.09 11.94 -16.67
CA ASP A 243 6.46 10.98 -17.72
C ASP A 243 5.43 9.85 -17.90
N SER A 244 4.67 9.54 -16.84
CA SER A 244 3.58 8.56 -16.89
C SER A 244 2.37 9.01 -17.72
N GLN A 245 2.26 10.30 -18.02
CA GLN A 245 1.11 10.84 -18.76
C GLN A 245 1.30 10.68 -20.29
N PRO A 246 0.26 10.26 -21.03
CA PRO A 246 0.32 10.20 -22.48
C PRO A 246 0.55 11.59 -23.10
N GLY A 247 1.59 11.74 -23.92
CA GLY A 247 1.76 12.91 -24.80
C GLY A 247 2.52 14.12 -24.22
N MET A 248 3.11 14.02 -23.03
CA MET A 248 4.08 15.01 -22.53
C MET A 248 5.52 14.54 -22.81
N HIS A 249 5.94 14.66 -24.07
CA HIS A 249 7.34 14.52 -24.49
C HIS A 249 8.04 15.88 -24.51
#